data_AF-A0A1C5ESU2-F1
#
_entry.id   AF-A0A1C5ESU2-F1
#
_cell.length_a   1.000
_cell.length_b   1.000
_cell.length_c   1.000
_cell.angle_alpha   90.00
_cell.angle_beta   90.00
_cell.angle_gamma   90.00
#
_symmetry.space_group_name_H-M   'P 1'
#
loop_
_entity.id
_entity.type
_entity.pdbx_description
1 polymer ?
#
loop_
_entity_poly.entity_id
_entity_poly.type
_entity_poly.pdbx_seq_one_letter_code
_entity_poly.pdbx_strand_id
1 'polypeptide(L)'
;MTEPTMSGPTTDPLECLRERLVAPGELVTGAVAGFDGGDVLVLLDGDAPGLPSGRVPRHELTWRDVRDPSDVLTVGQRIRAEVTMRGGHDGRTLLSARACEDEALYGFLRGLGRGAVVAGTVSSVHRFGVFVRIDGEPGHPVYAGTGFINVPQLSWSRFEDPAEVVAPGQRIRVEVLASDTRRGQVALSLKALQGDPWDELAVAAGDVLAGPVTKVIPFGVFVRVNECVEGLVHSDELGGRSAEEGQELRVRVLEVERARRRIRLGLAD
;
A
#
# COMPACT_ATOMS: atom_id res chain seq x y z
N MET A 1 -42.11 -19.84 54.26
CA MET A 1 -42.12 -18.45 53.79
C MET A 1 -40.84 -18.30 52.99
N THR A 2 -40.98 -18.32 51.67
CA THR A 2 -39.87 -18.51 50.72
C THR A 2 -39.82 -17.29 49.80
N GLU A 3 -38.58 -16.87 49.53
CA GLU A 3 -38.08 -16.00 48.45
C GLU A 3 -38.38 -14.48 48.47
N PRO A 4 -37.57 -13.64 47.77
CA PRO A 4 -36.27 -13.91 47.13
C PRO A 4 -35.16 -12.87 47.38
N THR A 5 -33.93 -13.35 47.17
CA THR A 5 -32.72 -12.60 46.86
C THR A 5 -32.90 -11.77 45.58
N MET A 6 -32.77 -10.45 45.66
CA MET A 6 -32.59 -9.59 44.49
C MET A 6 -31.12 -9.21 44.38
N SER A 7 -30.35 -10.11 43.79
CA SER A 7 -29.09 -9.76 43.14
C SER A 7 -29.42 -8.81 42.00
N GLY A 8 -29.10 -7.53 42.15
CA GLY A 8 -29.13 -6.59 41.02
C GLY A 8 -28.15 -7.04 39.95
N PRO A 9 -28.40 -6.76 38.66
CA PRO A 9 -27.46 -7.12 37.60
C PRO A 9 -26.14 -6.37 37.83
N THR A 10 -25.09 -7.15 38.05
CA THR A 10 -23.68 -6.75 37.95
C THR A 10 -23.41 -6.32 36.52
N THR A 11 -23.24 -5.03 36.27
CA THR A 11 -22.50 -4.56 35.09
C THR A 11 -21.07 -4.35 35.54
N ASP A 12 -20.20 -5.27 35.13
CA ASP A 12 -18.76 -5.16 35.33
C ASP A 12 -18.29 -3.81 34.73
N PRO A 13 -17.60 -2.93 35.48
CA PRO A 13 -17.02 -1.71 34.92
C PRO A 13 -16.08 -1.97 33.73
N LEU A 14 -15.54 -3.19 33.62
CA LEU A 14 -14.72 -3.65 32.50
C LEU A 14 -15.54 -4.03 31.25
N GLU A 15 -16.86 -4.27 31.37
CA GLU A 15 -17.76 -4.44 30.22
C GLU A 15 -18.05 -3.09 29.53
N CYS A 16 -18.31 -2.01 30.28
CA CYS A 16 -18.38 -0.67 29.70
C CYS A 16 -17.03 -0.23 29.08
N LEU A 17 -15.91 -0.69 29.63
CA LEU A 17 -14.57 -0.41 29.10
C LEU A 17 -14.25 -1.22 27.81
N ARG A 18 -15.01 -2.28 27.53
CA ARG A 18 -14.88 -3.13 26.32
C ARG A 18 -15.67 -2.64 25.11
N GLU A 19 -16.63 -1.72 25.25
CA GLU A 19 -17.62 -1.43 24.20
C GLU A 19 -17.56 -0.05 23.55
N ARG A 20 -16.37 0.42 23.18
CA ARG A 20 -16.20 1.15 21.91
C ARG A 20 -14.78 0.99 21.38
N LEU A 21 -14.54 -0.24 20.96
CA LEU A 21 -13.38 -0.66 20.20
C LEU A 21 -13.42 0.04 18.84
N VAL A 22 -13.02 1.31 18.77
CA VAL A 22 -12.93 2.05 17.51
C VAL A 22 -11.76 1.52 16.68
N ALA A 23 -12.02 0.77 15.61
CA ALA A 23 -10.98 0.09 14.83
C ALA A 23 -10.12 1.06 14.02
N PRO A 24 -8.83 0.74 13.74
CA PRO A 24 -8.09 1.47 12.73
C PRO A 24 -8.89 1.55 11.41
N GLY A 25 -8.98 2.74 10.83
CA GLY A 25 -9.81 3.04 9.65
C GLY A 25 -11.25 3.45 9.96
N GLU A 26 -11.68 3.43 11.22
CA GLU A 26 -13.00 3.93 11.63
C GLU A 26 -13.00 5.45 11.75
N LEU A 27 -14.13 6.06 11.39
CA LEU A 27 -14.35 7.49 11.51
C LEU A 27 -14.93 7.82 12.88
N VAL A 28 -14.30 8.77 13.55
CA VAL A 28 -14.79 9.33 14.80
C VAL A 28 -15.01 10.82 14.68
N THR A 29 -15.89 11.31 15.53
CA THR A 29 -16.14 12.73 15.75
C THR A 29 -15.85 13.07 17.20
N GLY A 30 -15.40 14.30 17.43
CA GLY A 30 -15.08 14.78 18.76
C GLY A 30 -14.84 16.28 18.81
N ALA A 31 -14.71 16.83 20.01
CA ALA A 31 -14.40 18.24 20.23
C ALA A 31 -12.92 18.41 20.60
N VAL A 32 -12.28 19.46 20.08
CA VAL A 32 -10.93 19.84 20.49
C VAL A 32 -10.96 20.19 21.98
N ALA A 33 -10.27 19.41 22.80
CA ALA A 33 -10.17 19.62 24.25
C ALA A 33 -9.03 20.58 24.61
N GLY A 34 -7.99 20.64 23.77
CA GLY A 34 -6.82 21.46 24.01
C GLY A 34 -5.67 21.11 23.07
N PHE A 35 -4.53 21.74 23.34
CA PHE A 35 -3.28 21.53 22.60
C PHE A 35 -2.19 21.11 23.58
N ASP A 36 -1.37 20.15 23.15
CA ASP A 36 -0.27 19.62 23.95
C ASP A 36 0.99 19.57 23.09
N GLY A 37 1.84 20.58 23.25
CA GLY A 37 2.95 20.83 22.35
C GLY A 37 2.47 21.06 20.92
N GLY A 38 2.84 20.15 20.00
CA GLY A 38 2.42 20.21 18.60
C GLY A 38 1.16 19.41 18.28
N ASP A 39 0.59 18.70 19.25
CA ASP A 39 -0.52 17.77 19.02
C ASP A 39 -1.85 18.36 19.51
N VAL A 40 -2.95 17.92 18.88
CA VAL A 40 -4.31 18.30 19.29
C VAL A 40 -4.92 17.20 20.13
N LEU A 41 -5.42 17.57 21.31
CA LEU A 41 -6.17 16.66 22.17
C LEU A 41 -7.66 16.74 21.83
N VAL A 42 -8.30 15.59 21.71
CA VAL A 42 -9.69 15.47 21.26
C VAL A 42 -10.48 14.68 22.28
N LEU A 43 -11.61 15.24 22.72
CA LEU A 43 -12.63 14.52 23.44
C LEU A 43 -13.54 13.84 22.41
N LEU A 44 -13.44 12.52 22.28
CA LEU A 44 -14.25 11.78 21.31
C LEU A 44 -15.70 11.70 21.80
N ASP A 45 -16.64 11.72 20.87
CA ASP A 45 -18.06 11.67 21.23
C ASP A 45 -18.37 10.37 21.98
N GLY A 46 -18.94 10.47 23.17
CA GLY A 46 -19.24 9.33 24.04
C GLY A 46 -18.13 8.92 25.01
N ASP A 47 -17.01 9.66 25.02
CA ASP A 47 -16.07 9.60 26.14
C ASP A 47 -16.68 10.19 27.42
N ALA A 48 -16.10 9.80 28.56
CA ALA A 48 -16.36 10.49 29.82
C ALA A 48 -15.93 11.97 29.73
N PRO A 49 -16.74 12.92 30.23
CA PRO A 49 -16.40 14.33 30.17
C PRO A 49 -15.05 14.64 30.83
N GLY A 50 -14.25 15.51 30.18
CA GLY A 50 -13.06 16.10 30.79
C GLY A 50 -11.75 15.32 30.63
N LEU A 51 -11.76 14.10 30.09
CA LEU A 51 -10.53 13.36 29.77
C LEU A 51 -10.44 13.09 28.25
N PRO A 52 -9.60 13.81 27.49
CA PRO A 52 -9.48 13.58 26.05
C PRO A 52 -8.85 12.21 25.78
N SER A 53 -9.60 11.33 25.13
CA SER A 53 -9.13 10.00 24.72
C SER A 53 -8.46 9.97 23.35
N GLY A 54 -8.60 11.04 22.55
CA GLY A 54 -8.05 11.16 21.20
C GLY A 54 -6.86 12.12 21.13
N ARG A 55 -5.94 11.84 20.21
CA ARG A 55 -4.81 12.71 19.87
C ARG A 55 -4.63 12.77 18.35
N VAL A 56 -4.57 13.98 17.80
CA VAL A 56 -4.18 14.21 16.40
C VAL A 56 -2.76 14.78 16.38
N PRO A 57 -1.75 14.00 15.94
CA PRO A 57 -0.40 14.53 15.75
C PRO A 57 -0.39 15.69 14.74
N ARG A 58 0.53 16.65 14.90
CA ARG A 58 0.64 17.80 13.99
C ARG A 58 0.62 17.44 12.49
N HIS A 59 1.35 16.39 12.11
CA HIS A 59 1.47 15.94 10.72
C HIS A 59 0.23 15.21 10.18
N GLU A 60 -0.73 14.91 11.04
CA GLU A 60 -2.02 14.26 10.75
C GLU A 60 -3.19 15.26 10.88
N LEU A 61 -2.89 16.53 11.13
CA LEU A 61 -3.89 17.58 11.37
C LEU A 61 -4.55 18.09 10.09
N THR A 62 -3.73 18.47 9.11
CA THR A 62 -4.18 19.01 7.82
C THR A 62 -3.16 18.67 6.74
N TRP A 63 -3.57 18.80 5.49
CA TRP A 63 -2.70 18.73 4.32
C TRP A 63 -1.70 19.89 4.21
N ARG A 64 -1.96 21.01 4.88
CA ARG A 64 -1.12 22.20 4.87
C ARG A 64 0.01 22.09 5.90
N ASP A 65 1.13 22.76 5.62
CA ASP A 65 2.18 22.89 6.64
C ASP A 65 1.71 23.87 7.72
N VAL A 66 1.55 23.35 8.93
CA VAL A 66 1.08 24.10 10.10
C VAL A 66 2.11 23.93 11.21
N ARG A 67 2.57 25.07 11.75
CA ARG A 67 3.52 25.09 12.86
C ARG A 67 2.82 24.93 14.20
N ASP A 68 1.75 25.68 14.41
CA ASP A 68 0.95 25.67 15.63
C ASP A 68 -0.49 25.22 15.32
N PRO A 69 -0.99 24.13 15.93
CA PRO A 69 -2.35 23.67 15.70
C PRO A 69 -3.44 24.69 16.07
N SER A 70 -3.16 25.63 16.97
CA SER A 70 -4.10 26.68 17.36
C SER A 70 -4.35 27.71 16.25
N ASP A 71 -3.49 27.77 15.23
CA ASP A 71 -3.70 28.60 14.04
C ASP A 71 -4.83 28.08 13.14
N VAL A 72 -5.18 26.79 13.27
CA VAL A 72 -6.16 26.12 12.38
C VAL A 72 -7.36 25.53 13.11
N LEU A 73 -7.26 25.33 14.43
CA LEU A 73 -8.35 24.82 15.27
C LEU A 73 -8.53 25.65 16.53
N THR A 74 -9.76 25.71 17.04
CA THR A 74 -10.08 26.32 18.34
C THR A 74 -10.58 25.27 19.33
N VAL A 75 -10.30 25.44 20.63
CA VAL A 75 -10.88 24.58 21.69
C VAL A 75 -12.42 24.63 21.62
N GLY A 76 -13.04 23.45 21.72
CA GLY A 76 -14.48 23.25 21.54
C GLY A 76 -14.92 23.04 20.09
N GLN A 77 -14.06 23.30 19.10
CA GLN A 77 -14.36 23.01 17.69
C GLN A 77 -14.57 21.50 17.49
N ARG A 78 -15.62 21.15 16.76
CA ARG A 78 -15.88 19.76 16.38
C ARG A 78 -15.05 19.39 15.16
N ILE A 79 -14.40 18.24 15.21
CA ILE A 79 -13.62 17.68 14.10
C ILE A 79 -14.05 16.24 13.82
N ARG A 80 -13.83 15.82 12.57
CA ARG A 80 -13.91 14.41 12.14
C ARG A 80 -12.50 13.91 11.90
N ALA A 81 -12.22 12.69 12.32
CA ALA A 81 -10.91 12.09 12.12
C ALA A 81 -11.02 10.58 11.92
N GLU A 82 -10.07 10.02 11.18
CA GLU A 82 -9.90 8.59 11.03
C GLU A 82 -8.99 8.05 12.15
N VAL A 83 -9.37 6.93 12.76
CA VAL A 83 -8.51 6.24 13.73
C VAL A 83 -7.36 5.57 13.03
N THR A 84 -6.14 5.93 13.43
CA THR A 84 -4.91 5.37 12.86
C THR A 84 -4.34 4.26 13.72
N MET A 85 -4.36 4.44 15.04
CA MET A 85 -3.81 3.49 16.01
C MET A 85 -4.52 3.65 17.34
N ARG A 86 -4.73 2.54 18.05
CA ARG A 86 -5.27 2.55 19.41
C ARG A 86 -4.16 2.59 20.44
N GLY A 87 -4.46 3.18 21.61
CA GLY A 87 -3.61 3.09 22.78
C GLY A 87 -2.17 3.48 22.46
N GLY A 88 -2.00 4.67 21.90
CA GLY A 88 -0.68 5.26 21.66
C GLY A 88 0.14 5.35 22.94
N HIS A 89 1.31 5.99 22.87
CA HIS A 89 2.28 5.96 23.98
C HIS A 89 1.71 6.48 25.33
N ASP A 90 0.71 7.35 25.31
CA ASP A 90 0.02 7.91 26.47
C ASP A 90 -1.36 7.27 26.75
N GLY A 91 -1.68 6.16 26.08
CA GLY A 91 -2.97 5.49 26.15
C GLY A 91 -4.06 6.10 25.27
N ARG A 92 -3.79 7.23 24.58
CA ARG A 92 -4.77 7.89 23.71
C ARG A 92 -4.83 7.26 22.32
N THR A 93 -6.00 7.30 21.71
CA THR A 93 -6.21 6.87 20.31
C THR A 93 -5.59 7.92 19.38
N LEU A 94 -4.74 7.48 18.45
CA LEU A 94 -4.15 8.35 17.44
C LEU A 94 -5.09 8.51 16.26
N LEU A 95 -5.27 9.76 15.85
CA LEU A 95 -6.28 10.19 14.90
C LEU A 95 -5.64 10.94 13.72
N SER A 96 -6.27 10.86 12.55
CA SER A 96 -5.94 11.66 11.36
C SER A 96 -7.12 12.52 10.96
N ALA A 97 -7.03 13.80 11.29
CA ALA A 97 -8.01 14.80 10.84
C ALA A 97 -7.80 15.12 9.35
N ARG A 98 -6.54 15.12 8.87
CA ARG A 98 -6.22 15.38 7.46
C ARG A 98 -6.86 14.38 6.51
N ALA A 99 -6.96 13.10 6.91
CA ALA A 99 -7.65 12.09 6.11
C ALA A 99 -9.11 12.49 5.82
N CYS A 100 -9.73 13.23 6.73
CA CYS A 100 -11.13 13.67 6.65
C CYS A 100 -11.30 15.14 6.26
N GLU A 101 -10.22 15.87 5.95
CA GLU A 101 -10.28 17.31 5.63
C GLU A 101 -11.11 17.58 4.37
N ASP A 102 -11.04 16.68 3.39
CA ASP A 102 -11.89 16.69 2.20
C ASP A 102 -12.78 15.43 2.19
N GLU A 103 -14.08 15.64 2.40
CA GLU A 103 -15.05 14.55 2.50
C GLU A 103 -15.25 13.81 1.17
N ALA A 104 -15.16 14.51 0.04
CA ALA A 104 -15.31 13.91 -1.27
C ALA A 104 -14.12 12.99 -1.59
N LEU A 105 -12.89 13.46 -1.33
CA LEU A 105 -11.67 12.67 -1.49
C LEU A 105 -11.64 11.47 -0.55
N TYR A 106 -11.98 11.67 0.72
CA TYR A 106 -12.06 10.58 1.68
C TYR A 106 -13.04 9.49 1.21
N GLY A 107 -14.26 9.89 0.82
CA GLY A 107 -15.27 8.97 0.33
C GLY A 107 -14.84 8.22 -0.93
N PHE A 108 -14.22 8.93 -1.88
CA PHE A 108 -13.67 8.35 -3.10
C PHE A 108 -12.61 7.27 -2.79
N LEU A 109 -11.61 7.58 -1.96
CA LEU A 109 -10.52 6.66 -1.62
C LEU A 109 -11.01 5.43 -0.85
N ARG A 110 -12.00 5.60 0.05
CA ARG A 110 -12.65 4.50 0.76
C ARG A 110 -13.49 3.61 -0.15
N GLY A 111 -14.05 4.17 -1.22
CA GLY A 111 -14.78 3.41 -2.23
C GLY A 111 -13.89 2.55 -3.13
N LEU A 112 -12.58 2.85 -3.19
CA LEU A 112 -11.61 2.09 -3.97
C LEU A 112 -11.12 0.86 -3.20
N GLY A 113 -11.82 -0.26 -3.42
CA GLY A 113 -11.41 -1.56 -2.89
C GLY A 113 -10.15 -2.09 -3.57
N ARG A 114 -9.30 -2.80 -2.80
CA ARG A 114 -8.16 -3.55 -3.35
C ARG A 114 -8.67 -4.57 -4.38
N GLY A 115 -7.97 -4.68 -5.50
CA GLY A 115 -8.35 -5.53 -6.65
C GLY A 115 -9.39 -4.89 -7.57
N ALA A 116 -9.95 -3.73 -7.24
CA ALA A 116 -10.86 -3.03 -8.13
C ALA A 116 -10.12 -2.57 -9.39
N VAL A 117 -10.74 -2.79 -10.55
CA VAL A 117 -10.23 -2.27 -11.82
C VAL A 117 -10.87 -0.91 -12.08
N VAL A 118 -10.04 0.12 -12.16
CA VAL A 118 -10.47 1.48 -12.46
C VAL A 118 -9.84 1.95 -13.75
N ALA A 119 -10.47 2.94 -14.35
CA ALA A 119 -9.98 3.56 -15.57
C ALA A 119 -9.53 4.99 -15.24
N GLY A 120 -8.50 5.46 -15.94
CA GLY A 120 -7.97 6.81 -15.72
C GLY A 120 -7.09 7.28 -16.87
N THR A 121 -6.61 8.51 -16.74
CA THR A 121 -5.75 9.16 -17.73
C THR A 121 -4.40 9.44 -17.11
N VAL A 122 -3.32 9.06 -17.79
CA VAL A 122 -1.95 9.35 -17.36
C VAL A 122 -1.74 10.86 -17.34
N SER A 123 -1.45 11.42 -16.18
CA SER A 123 -1.20 12.86 -16.02
C SER A 123 0.26 13.21 -16.25
N SER A 124 1.18 12.41 -15.73
CA SER A 124 2.62 12.57 -15.97
C SER A 124 3.37 11.25 -15.82
N VAL A 125 4.51 11.17 -16.50
CA VAL A 125 5.42 10.02 -16.48
C VAL A 125 6.77 10.51 -15.99
N HIS A 126 7.29 9.88 -14.94
CA HIS A 126 8.59 10.17 -14.37
C HIS A 126 9.39 8.88 -14.21
N ARG A 127 10.72 9.00 -14.08
CA ARG A 127 11.61 7.84 -13.88
C ARG A 127 11.30 7.03 -12.62
N PHE A 128 10.69 7.63 -11.60
CA PHE A 128 10.32 6.94 -10.37
C PHE A 128 8.87 6.40 -10.38
N GLY A 129 8.05 6.75 -11.36
CA GLY A 129 6.68 6.27 -11.46
C GLY A 129 5.77 7.15 -12.31
N VAL A 130 4.53 6.72 -12.42
CA VAL A 130 3.51 7.31 -13.31
C VAL A 130 2.33 7.78 -12.49
N PHE A 131 1.92 9.03 -12.72
CA PHE A 131 0.73 9.58 -12.09
C PHE A 131 -0.48 9.40 -12.99
N VAL A 132 -1.59 9.00 -12.39
CA VAL A 132 -2.83 8.68 -13.08
C VAL A 132 -3.96 9.44 -12.41
N ARG A 133 -4.67 10.22 -13.21
CA ARG A 133 -5.96 10.80 -12.84
C ARG A 133 -7.03 9.74 -13.00
N ILE A 134 -7.56 9.24 -11.89
CA ILE A 134 -8.62 8.22 -11.91
C ILE A 134 -9.94 8.90 -12.28
N ASP A 135 -10.79 8.23 -13.06
CA ASP A 135 -12.10 8.78 -13.40
C ASP A 135 -12.95 9.01 -12.15
N GLY A 136 -13.62 10.16 -12.09
CA GLY A 136 -14.45 10.52 -10.95
C GLY A 136 -13.65 10.91 -9.69
N GLU A 137 -12.32 11.02 -9.77
CA GLU A 137 -11.54 11.53 -8.66
C GLU A 137 -11.93 13.00 -8.38
N PRO A 138 -12.17 13.37 -7.11
CA PRO A 138 -12.34 14.76 -6.72
C PRO A 138 -10.99 15.50 -6.78
N GLY A 139 -11.03 16.83 -6.70
CA GLY A 139 -9.81 17.62 -6.61
C GLY A 139 -9.02 17.26 -5.35
N HIS A 140 -7.73 16.99 -5.48
CA HIS A 140 -6.87 16.77 -4.31
C HIS A 140 -6.37 18.12 -3.78
N PRO A 141 -6.38 18.36 -2.47
CA PRO A 141 -5.96 19.65 -1.86
C PRO A 141 -4.46 19.99 -2.02
N VAL A 142 -3.66 19.12 -2.64
CA VAL A 142 -2.18 19.20 -2.67
C VAL A 142 -1.63 18.72 -4.00
N TYR A 143 -2.07 17.54 -4.48
CA TYR A 143 -1.54 16.91 -5.69
C TYR A 143 -2.47 17.12 -6.90
N ALA A 144 -1.95 16.94 -8.11
CA ALA A 144 -2.73 17.08 -9.35
C ALA A 144 -3.53 15.80 -9.72
N GLY A 145 -3.52 14.77 -8.86
CA GLY A 145 -4.26 13.52 -9.01
C GLY A 145 -3.96 12.55 -7.86
N THR A 146 -4.76 11.49 -7.74
CA THR A 146 -4.70 10.53 -6.62
C THR A 146 -3.94 9.26 -6.94
N GLY A 147 -3.87 8.85 -8.21
CA GLY A 147 -3.30 7.58 -8.63
C GLY A 147 -1.79 7.62 -8.86
N PHE A 148 -1.08 6.60 -8.38
CA PHE A 148 0.35 6.42 -8.60
C PHE A 148 0.70 4.96 -8.92
N ILE A 149 1.40 4.75 -10.03
CA ILE A 149 1.98 3.46 -10.42
C ILE A 149 3.49 3.53 -10.22
N ASN A 150 4.01 2.71 -9.31
CA ASN A 150 5.46 2.51 -9.18
C ASN A 150 6.03 1.80 -10.41
N VAL A 151 7.28 2.06 -10.77
CA VAL A 151 7.93 1.47 -11.96
C VAL A 151 7.74 -0.06 -12.06
N PRO A 152 7.97 -0.88 -11.02
CA PRO A 152 7.81 -2.32 -11.13
C PRO A 152 6.35 -2.79 -11.31
N GLN A 153 5.37 -1.88 -11.24
CA GLN A 153 3.95 -2.16 -11.42
C GLN A 153 3.45 -1.80 -12.83
N LEU A 154 4.31 -1.26 -13.70
CA LEU A 154 3.96 -0.92 -15.08
C LEU A 154 3.90 -2.14 -16.00
N SER A 155 4.87 -3.05 -15.88
CA SER A 155 4.96 -4.23 -16.73
C SER A 155 5.69 -5.37 -16.02
N TRP A 156 5.45 -6.60 -16.48
CA TRP A 156 6.29 -7.75 -16.16
C TRP A 156 7.61 -7.75 -16.93
N SER A 157 7.61 -7.17 -18.13
CA SER A 157 8.80 -7.08 -18.98
C SER A 157 9.76 -6.02 -18.48
N ARG A 158 11.05 -6.21 -18.78
CA ARG A 158 12.09 -5.21 -18.51
C ARG A 158 11.97 -4.05 -19.52
N PHE A 159 12.07 -2.83 -19.02
CA PHE A 159 12.13 -1.59 -19.79
C PHE A 159 13.08 -0.61 -19.09
N GLU A 160 13.61 0.38 -19.82
CA GLU A 160 14.55 1.36 -19.26
C GLU A 160 13.83 2.63 -18.81
N ASP A 161 12.88 3.10 -19.62
CA ASP A 161 12.08 4.28 -19.33
C ASP A 161 10.58 3.93 -19.22
N PRO A 162 9.88 4.32 -18.14
CA PRO A 162 8.42 4.23 -18.05
C PRO A 162 7.66 4.78 -19.27
N ALA A 163 8.23 5.76 -19.99
CA ALA A 163 7.66 6.33 -21.21
C ALA A 163 7.54 5.32 -22.37
N GLU A 164 8.28 4.22 -22.34
CA GLU A 164 8.14 3.12 -23.31
C GLU A 164 6.86 2.32 -23.10
N VAL A 165 6.33 2.31 -21.86
CA VAL A 165 5.13 1.53 -21.49
C VAL A 165 3.87 2.37 -21.58
N VAL A 166 3.95 3.64 -21.14
CA VAL A 166 2.80 4.55 -21.09
C VAL A 166 3.20 5.99 -21.42
N ALA A 167 2.28 6.72 -22.05
CA ALA A 167 2.47 8.13 -22.43
C ALA A 167 1.56 9.09 -21.64
N PRO A 168 1.99 10.33 -21.36
CA PRO A 168 1.11 11.38 -20.85
C PRO A 168 -0.14 11.57 -21.73
N GLY A 169 -1.30 11.73 -21.10
CA GLY A 169 -2.60 11.83 -21.77
C GLY A 169 -3.20 10.48 -22.20
N GLN A 170 -2.49 9.36 -22.05
CA GLN A 170 -2.99 8.05 -22.41
C GLN A 170 -4.10 7.59 -21.46
N ARG A 171 -5.17 7.05 -22.03
CA ARG A 171 -6.25 6.37 -21.33
C ARG A 171 -5.83 4.93 -20.98
N ILE A 172 -5.88 4.57 -19.71
CA ILE A 172 -5.48 3.24 -19.23
C ILE A 172 -6.50 2.65 -18.26
N ARG A 173 -6.51 1.31 -18.15
CA ARG A 173 -7.15 0.57 -17.05
C ARG A 173 -6.06 0.05 -16.12
N VAL A 174 -6.33 0.09 -14.83
CA VAL A 174 -5.37 -0.26 -13.77
C VAL A 174 -6.10 -0.92 -12.60
N GLU A 175 -5.41 -1.79 -11.90
CA GLU A 175 -5.91 -2.38 -10.66
C GLU A 175 -5.48 -1.56 -9.45
N VAL A 176 -6.39 -1.39 -8.49
CA VAL A 176 -6.11 -0.80 -7.19
C VAL A 176 -5.37 -1.80 -6.30
N LEU A 177 -4.12 -1.50 -5.94
CA LEU A 177 -3.35 -2.30 -4.99
C LEU A 177 -3.66 -1.92 -3.54
N ALA A 178 -3.74 -0.62 -3.26
CA ALA A 178 -4.04 -0.06 -1.96
C ALA A 178 -4.52 1.39 -2.10
N SER A 179 -5.43 1.82 -1.23
CA SER A 179 -5.78 3.23 -1.04
C SER A 179 -5.30 3.70 0.33
N ASP A 180 -4.81 4.94 0.39
CA ASP A 180 -4.35 5.59 1.61
C ASP A 180 -5.06 6.94 1.73
N THR A 181 -6.10 6.97 2.56
CA THR A 181 -6.90 8.16 2.90
C THR A 181 -6.06 9.25 3.56
N ARG A 182 -5.07 8.86 4.37
CA ARG A 182 -4.18 9.82 5.03
C ARG A 182 -3.22 10.44 4.03
N ARG A 183 -2.74 9.73 3.02
CA ARG A 183 -1.86 10.27 1.98
C ARG A 183 -2.60 10.85 0.78
N GLY A 184 -3.89 10.56 0.65
CA GLY A 184 -4.72 11.05 -0.44
C GLY A 184 -4.40 10.34 -1.75
N GLN A 185 -3.82 9.14 -1.65
CA GLN A 185 -3.14 8.46 -2.74
C GLN A 185 -3.66 7.04 -2.92
N VAL A 186 -3.61 6.57 -4.15
CA VAL A 186 -3.97 5.20 -4.54
C VAL A 186 -2.77 4.59 -5.24
N ALA A 187 -2.28 3.48 -4.69
CA ALA A 187 -1.28 2.65 -5.35
C ALA A 187 -1.98 1.80 -6.42
N LEU A 188 -1.52 1.93 -7.66
CA LEU A 188 -2.12 1.32 -8.84
C LEU A 188 -1.14 0.34 -9.50
N SER A 189 -1.66 -0.62 -10.25
CA SER A 189 -0.88 -1.56 -11.04
C SER A 189 -1.46 -1.75 -12.43
N LEU A 190 -0.61 -1.61 -13.44
CA LEU A 190 -0.94 -1.96 -14.82
C LEU A 190 -0.66 -3.45 -15.05
N LYS A 191 0.44 -3.96 -14.48
CA LYS A 191 0.83 -5.38 -14.63
C LYS A 191 -0.11 -6.37 -13.94
N ALA A 192 -0.87 -5.95 -12.92
CA ALA A 192 -1.86 -6.82 -12.27
C ALA A 192 -2.98 -7.24 -13.22
N LEU A 193 -3.24 -6.43 -14.28
CA LEU A 193 -4.20 -6.77 -15.33
C LEU A 193 -3.59 -7.65 -16.44
N GLN A 194 -2.29 -7.92 -16.39
CA GLN A 194 -1.59 -8.80 -17.31
C GLN A 194 -1.51 -10.20 -16.69
N GLY A 195 -1.44 -11.25 -17.52
CA GLY A 195 -1.22 -12.62 -17.04
C GLY A 195 0.07 -12.72 -16.23
N ASP A 196 0.09 -13.54 -15.18
CA ASP A 196 1.33 -13.80 -14.44
C ASP A 196 2.24 -14.65 -15.36
N PRO A 197 3.44 -14.15 -15.73
CA PRO A 197 4.35 -14.91 -16.58
C PRO A 197 4.78 -16.24 -15.97
N TRP A 198 4.67 -16.40 -14.64
CA TRP A 198 4.91 -17.67 -13.96
C TRP A 198 3.78 -18.68 -14.13
N ASP A 199 2.55 -18.24 -14.36
CA ASP A 199 1.43 -19.13 -14.64
C ASP A 199 1.48 -19.60 -16.10
N GLU A 200 1.89 -18.70 -17.01
CA GLU A 200 2.06 -19.00 -18.44
C GLU A 200 3.33 -19.81 -18.76
N LEU A 201 4.27 -19.89 -17.81
CA LEU A 201 5.51 -20.61 -18.01
C LEU A 201 5.29 -22.13 -18.12
N ALA A 202 5.31 -22.64 -19.34
CA ALA A 202 5.18 -24.06 -19.67
C ALA A 202 6.55 -24.78 -19.67
N VAL A 203 7.25 -24.78 -18.53
CA VAL A 203 8.51 -25.51 -18.35
C VAL A 203 8.44 -26.50 -17.18
N ALA A 204 9.10 -27.63 -17.34
CA ALA A 204 9.22 -28.71 -16.37
C ALA A 204 10.70 -29.05 -16.09
N ALA A 205 10.95 -29.74 -14.98
CA ALA A 205 12.28 -30.28 -14.71
C ALA A 205 12.72 -31.25 -15.81
N GLY A 206 13.94 -31.07 -16.31
CA GLY A 206 14.50 -31.82 -17.44
C GLY A 206 14.50 -31.05 -18.76
N ASP A 207 13.68 -30.02 -18.91
CA ASP A 207 13.61 -29.23 -20.15
C ASP A 207 14.93 -28.52 -20.42
N VAL A 208 15.33 -28.45 -21.69
CA VAL A 208 16.52 -27.71 -22.13
C VAL A 208 16.08 -26.45 -22.86
N LEU A 209 16.59 -25.31 -22.39
CA LEU A 209 16.26 -23.98 -22.87
C LEU A 209 17.54 -23.27 -23.32
N ALA A 210 17.42 -22.34 -24.26
CA ALA A 210 18.50 -21.44 -24.63
C ALA A 210 18.07 -20.01 -24.34
N GLY A 211 18.93 -19.23 -23.71
CA GLY A 211 18.64 -17.83 -23.43
C GLY A 211 19.85 -17.01 -23.04
N PRO A 212 19.78 -15.69 -23.17
CA PRO A 212 20.87 -14.80 -22.79
C PRO A 212 21.02 -14.73 -21.27
N VAL A 213 22.27 -14.60 -20.81
CA VAL A 213 22.60 -14.22 -19.44
C VAL A 213 22.16 -12.79 -19.23
N THR A 214 21.26 -12.57 -18.28
CA THR A 214 20.73 -11.25 -17.97
C THR A 214 21.50 -10.53 -16.88
N LYS A 215 22.14 -11.29 -15.98
CA LYS A 215 22.94 -10.77 -14.88
C LYS A 215 23.94 -11.78 -14.38
N VAL A 216 25.16 -11.34 -14.11
CA VAL A 216 26.21 -12.15 -13.47
C VAL A 216 26.39 -11.71 -12.02
N ILE A 217 26.43 -12.66 -11.10
CA ILE A 217 26.66 -12.43 -9.67
C ILE A 217 27.72 -13.39 -9.12
N PRO A 218 28.34 -13.13 -7.95
CA PRO A 218 29.48 -13.94 -7.48
C PRO A 218 29.21 -15.45 -7.33
N PHE A 219 27.96 -15.85 -7.07
CA PHE A 219 27.59 -17.26 -6.84
C PHE A 219 26.77 -17.88 -7.99
N GLY A 220 26.67 -17.20 -9.14
CA GLY A 220 25.92 -17.75 -10.28
C GLY A 220 25.56 -16.74 -11.34
N VAL A 221 24.77 -17.20 -12.31
CA VAL A 221 24.31 -16.37 -13.44
C VAL A 221 22.81 -16.52 -13.63
N PHE A 222 22.14 -15.40 -13.87
CA PHE A 222 20.74 -15.40 -14.26
C PHE A 222 20.63 -15.53 -15.76
N VAL A 223 19.87 -16.53 -16.21
CA VAL A 223 19.63 -16.81 -17.63
C VAL A 223 18.14 -16.61 -17.89
N ARG A 224 17.81 -15.86 -18.94
CA ARG A 224 16.42 -15.66 -19.35
C ARG A 224 15.84 -16.96 -19.89
N VAL A 225 14.73 -17.42 -19.32
CA VAL A 225 14.03 -18.64 -19.76
C VAL A 225 12.73 -18.34 -20.50
N ASN A 226 12.15 -17.15 -20.28
CA ASN A 226 11.01 -16.60 -20.99
C ASN A 226 11.13 -15.07 -20.99
N GLU A 227 10.31 -14.35 -21.75
CA GLU A 227 10.32 -12.88 -21.88
C GLU A 227 10.41 -12.15 -20.53
N CYS A 228 9.73 -12.68 -19.50
CA CYS A 228 9.64 -12.08 -18.17
C CYS A 228 10.15 -12.98 -17.03
N VAL A 229 10.73 -14.15 -17.32
CA VAL A 229 11.18 -15.11 -16.30
C VAL A 229 12.66 -15.44 -16.47
N GLU A 230 13.38 -15.47 -15.36
CA GLU A 230 14.79 -15.80 -15.27
C GLU A 230 15.01 -17.02 -14.36
N GLY A 231 15.95 -17.87 -14.74
CA GLY A 231 16.46 -18.95 -13.91
C GLY A 231 17.88 -18.68 -13.44
N LEU A 232 18.28 -19.29 -12.32
CA LEU A 232 19.63 -19.17 -11.77
C LEU A 232 20.43 -20.44 -12.06
N VAL A 233 21.57 -20.29 -12.70
CA VAL A 233 22.63 -21.31 -12.75
C VAL A 233 23.62 -21.03 -11.62
N HIS A 234 23.80 -21.96 -10.69
CA HIS A 234 24.77 -21.80 -9.59
C HIS A 234 26.20 -21.91 -10.13
N SER A 235 27.17 -21.28 -9.47
CA SER A 235 28.58 -21.34 -9.88
C SER A 235 29.12 -22.77 -9.98
N ASP A 236 28.62 -23.68 -9.14
CA ASP A 236 29.03 -25.09 -9.16
C ASP A 236 28.56 -25.81 -10.44
N GLU A 237 27.39 -25.42 -10.95
CA GLU A 237 26.81 -25.95 -12.19
C GLU A 237 27.49 -25.37 -13.44
N LEU A 238 28.21 -24.24 -13.31
CA LEU A 238 28.98 -23.65 -14.41
C LEU A 238 30.28 -24.43 -14.71
N GLY A 239 30.74 -25.31 -13.81
CA GLY A 239 31.92 -26.13 -14.04
C GLY A 239 33.19 -25.33 -14.34
N GLY A 240 33.34 -24.14 -13.75
CA GLY A 240 34.48 -23.23 -13.98
C GLY A 240 34.38 -22.40 -15.26
N ARG A 241 33.29 -22.49 -16.03
CA ARG A 241 33.04 -21.61 -17.17
C ARG A 241 32.60 -20.23 -16.66
N SER A 242 33.27 -19.18 -17.13
CA SER A 242 32.78 -17.81 -16.95
C SER A 242 31.67 -17.55 -17.97
N ALA A 243 30.66 -16.79 -17.57
CA ALA A 243 29.67 -16.27 -18.50
C ALA A 243 29.58 -14.74 -18.38
N GLU A 244 29.29 -14.11 -19.50
CA GLU A 244 29.18 -12.65 -19.61
C GLU A 244 27.71 -12.23 -19.79
N GLU A 245 27.34 -11.03 -19.32
CA GLU A 245 26.01 -10.50 -19.59
C GLU A 245 25.77 -10.38 -21.10
N GLY A 246 24.63 -10.87 -21.57
CA GLY A 246 24.28 -10.97 -22.99
C GLY A 246 24.70 -12.27 -23.68
N GLN A 247 25.56 -13.09 -23.06
CA GLN A 247 25.96 -14.38 -23.64
C GLN A 247 24.79 -15.36 -23.68
N GLU A 248 24.57 -16.03 -24.80
CA GLU A 248 23.57 -17.09 -24.91
C GLU A 248 24.08 -18.40 -24.29
N LEU A 249 23.32 -18.96 -23.34
CA LEU A 249 23.62 -20.23 -22.69
C LEU A 249 22.50 -21.23 -22.93
N ARG A 250 22.88 -22.47 -23.21
CA ARG A 250 21.99 -23.63 -23.11
C ARG A 250 21.98 -24.14 -21.69
N VAL A 251 20.78 -24.23 -21.13
CA VAL A 251 20.56 -24.57 -19.73
C VAL A 251 19.48 -25.64 -19.62
N ARG A 252 19.66 -26.58 -18.69
CA ARG A 252 18.64 -27.56 -18.31
C ARG A 252 17.94 -27.10 -17.05
N VAL A 253 16.62 -27.21 -17.03
CA VAL A 253 15.81 -26.97 -15.84
C VAL A 253 16.03 -28.11 -14.85
N LEU A 254 16.61 -27.81 -13.70
CA LEU A 254 16.82 -28.78 -12.62
C LEU A 254 15.60 -28.83 -11.70
N GLU A 255 15.07 -27.65 -11.34
CA GLU A 255 13.97 -27.52 -10.39
C GLU A 255 13.16 -26.24 -10.69
N VAL A 256 11.83 -26.33 -10.55
CA VAL A 256 10.91 -25.18 -10.69
C VAL A 256 10.11 -25.01 -9.39
N GLU A 257 10.44 -23.98 -8.62
CA GLU A 257 9.73 -23.60 -7.39
C GLU A 257 8.75 -22.44 -7.70
N ARG A 258 7.56 -22.73 -8.25
CA ARG A 258 6.57 -21.70 -8.65
C ARG A 258 6.13 -20.81 -7.49
N ALA A 259 5.91 -21.39 -6.31
CA ALA A 259 5.50 -20.65 -5.11
C ALA A 259 6.53 -19.59 -4.67
N ARG A 260 7.82 -19.81 -4.97
CA ARG A 260 8.91 -18.87 -4.68
C ARG A 260 9.38 -18.11 -5.91
N ARG A 261 8.76 -18.31 -7.08
CA ARG A 261 9.16 -17.74 -8.37
C ARG A 261 10.67 -17.94 -8.60
N ARG A 262 11.13 -19.18 -8.47
CA ARG A 262 12.54 -19.57 -8.64
C ARG A 262 12.67 -20.77 -9.56
N ILE A 263 13.64 -20.72 -10.47
CA ILE A 263 14.03 -21.84 -11.33
C ILE A 263 15.52 -22.07 -11.12
N ARG A 264 15.89 -23.30 -10.76
CA ARG A 264 17.29 -23.72 -10.77
C ARG A 264 17.61 -24.31 -12.12
N LEU A 265 18.70 -23.84 -12.68
CA LEU A 265 19.21 -24.24 -13.96
C LEU A 265 20.58 -24.88 -13.78
N GLY A 266 20.89 -25.87 -14.61
CA GLY A 266 22.23 -26.41 -14.81
C GLY A 266 22.68 -26.13 -16.24
N LEU A 267 23.98 -26.18 -16.52
CA LEU A 267 24.44 -26.14 -17.91
C LEU A 267 23.95 -27.39 -18.65
N ALA A 268 23.49 -27.17 -19.89
CA ALA A 268 23.24 -28.26 -20.82
C ALA A 268 24.38 -28.32 -21.84
N ASP A 269 24.81 -29.53 -22.16
CA ASP A 269 25.79 -29.81 -23.23
C ASP A 269 25.21 -29.53 -24.62
#